data_AF-A0A0B1RYF0-F1
#
_entry.id   AF-A0A0B1RYF0-F1
#
_cell.length_a   1.000
_cell.length_b   1.000
_cell.length_c   1.000
_cell.angle_alpha   90.00
_cell.angle_beta   90.00
_cell.angle_gamma   90.00
#
_symmetry.space_group_name_H-M   'P 1'
#
loop_
_entity.id
_entity.type
_entity.pdbx_description
1 polymer ?
#
loop_
_entity_poly.entity_id
_entity_poly.type
_entity_poly.pdbx_seq_one_letter_code
_entity_poly.pdbx_strand_id
1 'polypeptide(L)'
;CFARELHPDASDSLDAFRIHLKEIEELAPLKQWQVQDLSFQASQRIVNDGAYHAIDTLKELSQNFPTHARSIARETVTRELRQEIELNQKEHLSDAGLSPGESMVFLNGIGLDVDSLDMFQLMDFIKQEERVSSGFFNMGFRREYLSLLAEMDFTEEKTKYAVDYRDAYPVYLNNLDTDKRYQHWRNSVKLLLEPYYPGMIRPIARNLFNLVCV
;
A
#
# COMPACT_ATOMS: atom_id res chain seq x y z
N CYS A 1 -30.38 -42.13 -2.69
CA CYS A 1 -31.63 -42.93 -2.63
C CYS A 1 -32.20 -42.96 -1.21
N PHE A 2 -31.44 -43.34 -0.19
CA PHE A 2 -31.90 -43.39 1.22
C PHE A 2 -32.55 -42.09 1.76
N ALA A 3 -31.99 -40.91 1.51
CA ALA A 3 -32.54 -39.65 2.03
C ALA A 3 -33.93 -39.28 1.46
N ARG A 4 -34.26 -39.77 0.27
CA ARG A 4 -35.53 -39.51 -0.43
C ARG A 4 -36.67 -40.41 0.09
N GLU A 5 -36.32 -41.56 0.65
CA GLU A 5 -37.26 -42.49 1.28
C GLU A 5 -37.60 -42.09 2.72
N LEU A 6 -36.69 -41.39 3.43
CA LEU A 6 -36.93 -40.93 4.81
C LEU A 6 -37.70 -39.59 4.92
N HIS A 7 -37.61 -38.71 3.92
CA HIS A 7 -38.24 -37.38 3.93
C HIS A 7 -38.94 -37.07 2.59
N PRO A 8 -40.14 -37.62 2.35
CA PRO A 8 -40.89 -37.40 1.10
C PRO A 8 -41.35 -35.94 0.90
N ASP A 9 -41.50 -35.21 2.00
CA ASP A 9 -41.85 -33.79 2.13
C ASP A 9 -40.70 -32.84 1.77
N ALA A 10 -39.46 -33.31 1.73
CA ALA A 10 -38.26 -32.50 1.41
C ALA A 10 -37.65 -32.84 0.03
N SER A 11 -38.38 -33.53 -0.85
CA SER A 11 -37.88 -33.97 -2.17
C SER A 11 -37.35 -32.80 -3.02
N ASP A 12 -38.03 -31.66 -3.01
CA ASP A 12 -37.63 -30.49 -3.80
C ASP A 12 -36.34 -29.86 -3.29
N SER A 13 -36.17 -29.80 -1.96
CA SER A 13 -34.93 -29.35 -1.32
C SER A 13 -33.77 -30.30 -1.60
N LEU A 14 -34.02 -31.61 -1.62
CA LEU A 14 -33.02 -32.63 -1.95
C LEU A 14 -32.61 -32.57 -3.43
N ASP A 15 -33.54 -32.29 -4.34
CA ASP A 15 -33.23 -32.11 -5.77
C ASP A 15 -32.44 -30.80 -6.00
N ALA A 16 -32.80 -29.71 -5.31
CA ALA A 16 -32.04 -28.46 -5.31
C ALA A 16 -30.61 -28.66 -4.76
N PHE A 17 -30.47 -29.41 -3.66
CA PHE A 17 -29.17 -29.75 -3.08
C PHE A 17 -28.33 -30.63 -4.02
N ARG A 18 -28.93 -31.61 -4.70
CA ARG A 18 -28.24 -32.42 -5.71
C ARG A 18 -27.73 -31.57 -6.88
N ILE A 19 -28.53 -30.62 -7.34
CA ILE A 19 -28.12 -29.68 -8.39
C ILE A 19 -26.95 -28.83 -7.89
N HIS A 20 -27.02 -28.32 -6.66
CA HIS A 20 -25.93 -27.56 -6.05
C HIS A 20 -24.62 -28.35 -5.95
N LEU A 21 -24.67 -29.61 -5.52
CA LEU A 21 -23.49 -30.48 -5.45
C LEU A 21 -22.86 -30.75 -6.83
N LYS A 22 -23.69 -30.97 -7.86
CA LYS A 22 -23.20 -31.13 -9.24
C LYS A 22 -22.56 -29.85 -9.79
N GLU A 23 -23.09 -28.68 -9.41
CA GLU A 23 -22.51 -27.39 -9.79
C GLU A 23 -21.16 -27.11 -9.10
N ILE A 24 -20.87 -27.73 -7.94
CA ILE A 24 -19.58 -27.64 -7.25
C ILE A 24 -18.51 -28.51 -7.94
N GLU A 25 -18.89 -29.69 -8.45
CA GLU A 25 -17.95 -30.60 -9.12
C GLU A 25 -17.53 -30.12 -10.52
N GLU A 26 -18.41 -29.43 -11.26
CA GLU A 26 -18.08 -28.86 -12.57
C GLU A 26 -17.63 -27.40 -12.44
N LEU A 27 -16.32 -27.16 -12.59
CA LEU A 27 -15.74 -25.82 -12.77
C LEU A 27 -16.23 -25.18 -14.07
N ALA A 28 -17.45 -24.67 -14.06
CA ALA A 28 -18.05 -24.00 -15.20
C ALA A 28 -17.48 -22.58 -15.35
N PRO A 29 -17.03 -22.19 -16.56
CA PRO A 29 -16.43 -20.88 -16.78
C PRO A 29 -17.45 -19.74 -16.58
N LEU A 30 -17.05 -18.69 -15.86
CA LEU A 30 -17.82 -17.46 -15.71
C LEU A 30 -17.71 -16.58 -16.95
N LYS A 31 -18.78 -15.83 -17.27
CA LYS A 31 -18.75 -14.80 -18.32
C LYS A 31 -18.03 -13.55 -17.83
N GLN A 32 -17.39 -12.82 -18.74
CA GLN A 32 -16.59 -11.62 -18.41
C GLN A 32 -17.34 -10.58 -17.56
N TRP A 33 -18.63 -10.34 -17.84
CA TRP A 33 -19.43 -9.38 -17.07
C TRP A 33 -19.75 -9.88 -15.64
N GLN A 34 -19.81 -11.20 -15.41
CA GLN A 34 -20.02 -11.76 -14.07
C GLN A 34 -18.78 -11.57 -13.19
N VAL A 35 -17.60 -11.53 -13.81
CA VAL A 35 -16.33 -11.31 -13.09
C VAL A 35 -16.20 -9.86 -12.61
N GLN A 36 -16.80 -8.89 -13.31
CA GLN A 36 -16.69 -7.47 -12.96
C GLN A 36 -17.33 -7.12 -11.61
N ASP A 37 -18.46 -7.73 -11.27
CA ASP A 37 -19.20 -7.45 -10.03
C ASP A 37 -18.85 -8.43 -8.89
N LEU A 38 -17.99 -9.42 -9.18
CA LEU A 38 -17.72 -10.55 -8.30
C LEU A 38 -17.10 -10.14 -6.96
N SER A 39 -16.30 -9.07 -6.93
CA SER A 39 -15.72 -8.52 -5.71
C SER A 39 -16.78 -7.93 -4.78
N PHE A 40 -17.75 -7.21 -5.33
CA PHE A 40 -18.88 -6.66 -4.58
C PHE A 40 -19.79 -7.79 -4.08
N GLN A 41 -20.03 -8.80 -4.91
CA GLN A 41 -20.84 -9.97 -4.54
C GLN A 41 -20.18 -10.81 -3.43
N ALA A 42 -18.87 -11.02 -3.50
CA ALA A 42 -18.12 -11.69 -2.45
C ALA A 42 -18.19 -10.91 -1.13
N SER A 43 -18.01 -9.59 -1.20
CA SER A 43 -18.12 -8.70 -0.03
C SER A 43 -19.52 -8.74 0.58
N GLN A 44 -20.57 -8.71 -0.24
CA GLN A 44 -21.95 -8.82 0.22
C GLN A 44 -22.20 -10.13 0.95
N ARG A 45 -21.70 -11.26 0.41
CA ARG A 45 -21.83 -12.57 1.06
C ARG A 45 -21.16 -12.60 2.44
N ILE A 46 -19.96 -12.04 2.55
CA ILE A 46 -19.22 -11.97 3.83
C ILE A 46 -19.98 -11.10 4.85
N VAL A 47 -20.50 -9.95 4.41
CA VAL A 47 -21.27 -9.05 5.27
C VAL A 47 -22.59 -9.69 5.71
N ASN A 48 -23.25 -10.45 4.82
CA ASN A 48 -24.52 -11.14 5.10
C ASN A 48 -24.38 -12.25 6.16
N ASP A 49 -23.22 -12.91 6.25
CA ASP A 49 -22.95 -13.96 7.23
C ASP A 49 -22.76 -13.41 8.67
N GLY A 50 -22.62 -12.09 8.79
CA GLY A 50 -22.55 -11.37 10.06
C GLY A 50 -21.14 -11.30 10.65
N ALA A 51 -20.94 -10.34 11.56
CA ALA A 51 -19.62 -9.97 12.08
C ALA A 51 -18.85 -11.12 12.77
N TYR A 52 -19.57 -12.08 13.37
CA TYR A 52 -18.93 -13.20 14.06
C TYR A 52 -18.33 -14.23 13.10
N HIS A 53 -18.98 -14.47 11.95
CA HIS A 53 -18.55 -15.46 10.97
C HIS A 53 -17.78 -14.85 9.79
N ALA A 54 -17.86 -13.54 9.58
CA ALA A 54 -17.27 -12.85 8.43
C ALA A 54 -15.81 -13.23 8.12
N ILE A 55 -14.95 -13.40 9.15
CA ILE A 55 -13.55 -13.79 8.93
C ILE A 55 -13.43 -15.26 8.50
N ASP A 56 -14.24 -16.14 9.07
CA ASP A 56 -14.27 -17.56 8.68
C ASP A 56 -14.79 -17.71 7.25
N THR A 57 -15.85 -16.98 6.90
CA THR A 57 -16.40 -16.93 5.54
C THR A 57 -15.38 -16.37 4.55
N LEU A 58 -14.70 -15.27 4.90
CA LEU A 58 -13.64 -14.71 4.08
C LEU A 58 -12.54 -15.74 3.83
N LYS A 59 -12.10 -16.44 4.88
CA LYS A 59 -11.10 -17.51 4.78
C LYS A 59 -11.55 -18.63 3.87
N GLU A 60 -12.78 -19.14 4.03
CA GLU A 60 -13.33 -20.21 3.19
C GLU A 60 -13.41 -19.78 1.72
N LEU A 61 -13.96 -18.60 1.46
CA LEU A 61 -14.11 -18.05 0.11
C LEU A 61 -12.76 -17.80 -0.55
N SER A 62 -11.77 -17.28 0.17
CA SER A 62 -10.43 -17.04 -0.37
C SER A 62 -9.66 -18.34 -0.66
N GLN A 63 -9.79 -19.36 0.20
CA GLN A 63 -9.09 -20.64 0.03
C GLN A 63 -9.70 -21.50 -1.07
N ASN A 64 -11.02 -21.46 -1.24
CA ASN A 64 -11.77 -22.32 -2.17
C ASN A 64 -12.45 -21.52 -3.29
N PHE A 65 -11.93 -20.33 -3.62
CA PHE A 65 -12.59 -19.36 -4.52
C PHE A 65 -13.12 -19.96 -5.83
N PRO A 66 -12.35 -20.76 -6.60
CA PRO A 66 -12.83 -21.29 -7.88
C PRO A 66 -14.11 -22.14 -7.75
N THR A 67 -14.28 -22.84 -6.63
CA THR A 67 -15.46 -23.67 -6.37
C THR A 67 -16.68 -22.84 -5.97
N HIS A 68 -16.47 -21.73 -5.26
CA HIS A 68 -17.55 -20.84 -4.81
C HIS A 68 -17.92 -19.76 -5.83
N ALA A 69 -17.06 -19.48 -6.82
CA ALA A 69 -17.20 -18.34 -7.73
C ALA A 69 -18.59 -18.26 -8.41
N ARG A 70 -19.16 -19.40 -8.82
CA ARG A 70 -20.50 -19.45 -9.43
C ARG A 70 -21.63 -19.15 -8.44
N SER A 71 -21.48 -19.60 -7.19
CA SER A 71 -22.43 -19.30 -6.12
C SER A 71 -22.37 -17.82 -5.74
N ILE A 72 -21.16 -17.25 -5.65
CA ILE A 72 -20.95 -15.82 -5.38
C ILE A 72 -21.55 -14.98 -6.51
N ALA A 73 -21.38 -15.38 -7.77
CA ALA A 73 -21.90 -14.64 -8.93
C ALA A 73 -23.44 -14.48 -8.95
N ARG A 74 -24.17 -15.24 -8.14
CA ARG A 74 -25.63 -15.16 -7.98
C ARG A 74 -26.05 -14.24 -6.83
N GLU A 75 -25.13 -13.81 -5.98
CA GLU A 75 -25.42 -12.95 -4.85
C GLU A 75 -25.90 -11.58 -5.34
N THR A 76 -26.95 -11.06 -4.71
CA THR A 76 -27.48 -9.74 -5.03
C THR A 76 -26.79 -8.68 -4.18
N VAL A 77 -26.11 -7.74 -4.82
CA VAL A 77 -25.41 -6.64 -4.14
C VAL A 77 -26.40 -5.52 -3.81
N THR A 78 -26.43 -5.11 -2.55
CA THR A 78 -27.21 -3.95 -2.11
C THR A 78 -26.58 -2.65 -2.59
N ARG A 79 -27.41 -1.64 -2.90
CA ARG A 79 -26.90 -0.36 -3.42
C ARG A 79 -26.10 0.38 -2.36
N GLU A 80 -26.50 0.25 -1.11
CA GLU A 80 -25.89 0.84 0.06
C GLU A 80 -24.43 0.36 0.21
N LEU A 81 -24.20 -0.96 0.18
CA LEU A 81 -22.86 -1.54 0.28
C LEU A 81 -21.95 -1.06 -0.85
N ARG A 82 -22.47 -1.01 -2.09
CA ARG A 82 -21.70 -0.54 -3.24
C ARG A 82 -21.25 0.91 -3.07
N GLN A 83 -22.16 1.78 -2.62
CA GLN A 83 -21.86 3.19 -2.38
C GLN A 83 -20.82 3.37 -1.27
N GLU A 84 -20.92 2.59 -0.19
CA GLU A 84 -19.94 2.63 0.92
C GLU A 84 -18.54 2.20 0.45
N ILE A 85 -18.44 1.15 -0.35
CA ILE A 85 -17.16 0.69 -0.90
C ILE A 85 -16.54 1.76 -1.83
N GLU A 86 -17.33 2.31 -2.75
CA GLU A 86 -16.87 3.35 -3.68
C GLU A 86 -16.44 4.63 -2.94
N LEU A 87 -17.15 5.02 -1.88
CA LEU A 87 -16.80 6.16 -1.04
C LEU A 87 -15.50 5.91 -0.27
N ASN A 88 -15.33 4.74 0.35
CA ASN A 88 -14.12 4.39 1.07
C ASN A 88 -12.89 4.36 0.14
N GLN A 89 -13.04 3.81 -1.07
CA GLN A 89 -11.99 3.80 -2.08
C GLN A 89 -11.56 5.22 -2.48
N LYS A 90 -12.54 6.10 -2.69
CA LYS A 90 -12.28 7.45 -3.18
C LYS A 90 -11.73 8.38 -2.10
N GLU A 91 -12.30 8.38 -0.90
CA GLU A 91 -12.01 9.41 0.11
C GLU A 91 -10.98 8.97 1.16
N HIS A 92 -10.80 7.66 1.40
CA HIS A 92 -9.92 7.18 2.47
C HIS A 92 -8.71 6.40 1.97
N LEU A 93 -8.90 5.58 0.93
CA LEU A 93 -7.83 4.71 0.43
C LEU A 93 -6.95 5.41 -0.61
N SER A 94 -7.53 6.30 -1.42
CA SER A 94 -6.77 7.04 -2.43
C SER A 94 -5.68 7.95 -1.84
N ASP A 95 -5.98 8.63 -0.73
CA ASP A 95 -5.03 9.47 0.01
C ASP A 95 -3.90 8.64 0.63
N ALA A 96 -4.20 7.39 1.01
CA ALA A 96 -3.23 6.41 1.49
C ALA A 96 -2.43 5.75 0.35
N GLY A 97 -2.64 6.15 -0.90
CA GLY A 97 -1.96 5.61 -2.07
C GLY A 97 -2.45 4.22 -2.51
N LEU A 98 -3.62 3.77 -2.01
CA LEU A 98 -4.18 2.46 -2.32
C LEU A 98 -5.15 2.54 -3.50
N SER A 99 -4.85 1.75 -4.54
CA SER A 99 -5.70 1.58 -5.70
C SER A 99 -6.66 0.38 -5.53
N PRO A 100 -7.82 0.37 -6.21
CA PRO A 100 -8.69 -0.80 -6.22
C PRO A 100 -7.96 -2.08 -6.66
N GLY A 101 -7.97 -3.11 -5.82
CA GLY A 101 -7.30 -4.39 -6.06
C GLY A 101 -5.93 -4.52 -5.38
N GLU A 102 -5.39 -3.44 -4.82
CA GLU A 102 -4.21 -3.50 -3.96
C GLU A 102 -4.60 -3.88 -2.53
N SER A 103 -3.68 -4.53 -1.83
CA SER A 103 -3.86 -4.94 -0.44
C SER A 103 -2.74 -4.35 0.41
N MET A 104 -3.09 -3.75 1.54
CA MET A 104 -2.12 -3.28 2.52
C MET A 104 -2.60 -3.63 3.92
N VAL A 105 -1.66 -4.05 4.76
CA VAL A 105 -1.90 -4.35 6.17
C VAL A 105 -1.19 -3.30 6.99
N PHE A 106 -1.88 -2.76 7.98
CA PHE A 106 -1.29 -1.82 8.92
C PHE A 106 -1.22 -2.45 10.31
N LEU A 107 -0.06 -2.33 10.95
CA LEU A 107 0.13 -2.65 12.36
C LEU A 107 0.43 -1.35 13.11
N ASN A 108 -0.52 -0.89 13.94
CA ASN A 108 -0.37 0.34 14.74
C ASN A 108 0.03 1.59 13.92
N GLY A 109 -0.42 1.68 12.66
CA GLY A 109 -0.10 2.78 11.74
C GLY A 109 1.11 2.53 10.84
N ILE A 110 1.87 1.47 11.07
CA ILE A 110 2.98 1.06 10.21
C ILE A 110 2.44 0.18 9.09
N GLY A 111 2.62 0.60 7.84
CA GLY A 111 2.28 -0.21 6.67
C GLY A 111 3.24 -1.40 6.52
N LEU A 112 2.67 -2.59 6.39
CA LEU A 112 3.40 -3.83 6.14
C LEU A 112 3.23 -4.22 4.67
N ASP A 113 4.35 -4.54 4.02
CA ASP A 113 4.34 -5.11 2.68
C ASP A 113 4.00 -6.61 2.76
N VAL A 114 2.77 -6.95 2.37
CA VAL A 114 2.22 -8.30 2.47
C VAL A 114 2.95 -9.27 1.53
N ASP A 115 3.46 -8.79 0.40
CA ASP A 115 4.09 -9.65 -0.61
C ASP A 115 5.46 -10.17 -0.16
N SER A 116 6.15 -9.42 0.70
CA SER A 116 7.46 -9.80 1.26
C SER A 116 7.39 -10.33 2.70
N LEU A 117 6.23 -10.26 3.36
CA LEU A 117 6.07 -10.61 4.76
C LEU A 117 6.14 -12.13 5.01
N ASP A 118 7.14 -12.55 5.78
CA ASP A 118 7.21 -13.89 6.35
C ASP A 118 6.62 -13.95 7.78
N MET A 119 6.15 -15.12 8.21
CA MET A 119 5.66 -15.36 9.57
C MET A 119 6.72 -15.02 10.64
N PHE A 120 8.00 -15.31 10.35
CA PHE A 120 9.09 -14.96 11.26
C PHE A 120 9.33 -13.45 11.33
N GLN A 121 9.26 -12.76 10.19
CA GLN A 121 9.37 -11.30 10.14
C GLN A 121 8.21 -10.64 10.89
N LEU A 122 6.98 -11.14 10.70
CA LEU A 122 5.82 -10.65 11.44
C LEU A 122 6.00 -10.80 12.96
N MET A 123 6.54 -11.93 13.41
CA MET A 123 6.86 -12.15 14.82
C MET A 123 7.89 -11.15 15.33
N ASP A 124 8.93 -10.86 14.54
CA ASP A 124 9.95 -9.89 14.90
C ASP A 124 9.39 -8.45 14.92
N PHE A 125 8.51 -8.10 13.99
CA PHE A 125 7.76 -6.84 14.02
C PHE A 125 6.90 -6.72 15.28
N ILE A 126 6.17 -7.77 15.66
CA ILE A 126 5.34 -7.77 16.88
C ILE A 126 6.22 -7.60 18.13
N LYS A 127 7.37 -8.26 18.21
CA LYS A 127 8.32 -8.10 19.33
C LYS A 127 8.90 -6.69 19.40
N GLN A 128 9.22 -6.10 18.24
CA GLN A 128 9.70 -4.73 18.19
C GLN A 128 8.64 -3.74 18.67
N GLU A 129 7.39 -3.93 18.23
CA GLU A 129 6.27 -3.10 18.65
C GLU A 129 5.95 -3.28 20.15
N GLU A 130 6.02 -4.51 20.67
CA GLU A 130 5.87 -4.78 22.10
C GLU A 130 6.94 -4.04 22.90
N ARG A 131 8.21 -4.05 22.45
CA ARG A 131 9.29 -3.33 23.12
C ARG A 131 9.04 -1.82 23.17
N VAL A 132 8.54 -1.24 22.07
CA VAL A 132 8.17 0.19 22.01
C VAL A 132 7.01 0.48 22.95
N SER A 133 5.94 -0.31 22.86
CA SER A 133 4.74 -0.19 23.69
C SER A 133 5.07 -0.31 25.18
N SER A 134 5.88 -1.29 25.57
CA SER A 134 6.37 -1.47 26.94
C SER A 134 7.25 -0.31 27.41
N GLY A 135 8.02 0.30 26.51
CA GLY A 135 8.77 1.53 26.79
C GLY A 135 7.87 2.69 27.20
N PHE A 136 6.80 2.94 26.42
CA PHE A 136 5.80 3.97 26.74
C PHE A 136 4.97 3.63 27.97
N PHE A 137 4.64 2.35 28.16
CA PHE A 137 3.92 1.87 29.34
C PHE A 137 4.66 2.17 30.63
N ASN A 138 5.98 1.95 30.65
CA ASN A 138 6.83 2.27 31.80
C ASN A 138 6.92 3.77 32.10
N MET A 139 6.68 4.63 31.11
CA MET A 139 6.60 6.09 31.26
C MET A 139 5.20 6.56 31.71
N GLY A 140 4.24 5.65 31.83
CA GLY A 140 2.86 5.94 32.25
C GLY A 140 1.87 6.16 31.11
N PHE A 141 2.29 6.02 29.85
CA PHE A 141 1.42 6.10 28.68
C PHE A 141 0.89 4.72 28.32
N ARG A 142 -0.42 4.56 28.10
CA ARG A 142 -1.01 3.25 27.77
C ARG A 142 -1.31 3.13 26.29
N ARG A 143 -2.44 3.66 25.84
CA ARG A 143 -2.85 3.61 24.42
C ARG A 143 -2.65 4.95 23.72
N GLU A 144 -2.41 6.00 24.49
CA GLU A 144 -2.25 7.37 24.04
C GLU A 144 -0.93 7.58 23.27
N TYR A 145 0.01 6.62 23.37
CA TYR A 145 1.29 6.71 22.67
C TYR A 145 1.14 6.65 21.14
N LEU A 146 0.14 5.94 20.61
CA LEU A 146 -0.07 5.85 19.17
C LEU A 146 -0.51 7.19 18.58
N SER A 147 -1.43 7.90 19.25
CA SER A 147 -1.81 9.26 18.85
C SER A 147 -0.63 10.22 18.94
N LEU A 148 0.18 10.12 20.00
CA LEU A 148 1.39 10.93 20.15
C LEU A 148 2.37 10.68 18.99
N LEU A 149 2.65 9.42 18.67
CA LEU A 149 3.54 9.06 17.56
C LEU A 149 2.98 9.50 16.20
N ALA A 150 1.67 9.43 16.00
CA ALA A 150 1.05 9.86 14.75
C ALA A 150 1.12 11.38 14.55
N GLU A 151 1.12 12.17 15.63
CA GLU A 151 1.30 13.62 15.59
C GLU A 151 2.76 14.06 15.44
N MET A 152 3.71 13.17 15.74
CA MET A 152 5.13 13.48 15.62
C MET A 152 5.56 13.50 14.15
N ASP A 153 6.15 14.61 13.75
CA ASP A 153 6.75 14.73 12.42
C ASP A 153 8.13 14.05 12.42
N PHE A 154 8.16 12.82 11.89
CA PHE A 154 9.39 12.08 11.64
C PHE A 154 9.99 12.37 10.27
N THR A 155 9.58 13.45 9.58
CA THR A 155 10.35 13.87 8.41
C THR A 155 11.78 14.11 8.87
N GLU A 156 12.66 13.18 8.50
CA GLU A 156 14.09 13.43 8.51
C GLU A 156 14.27 14.61 7.56
N GLU A 157 14.26 15.82 8.09
CA GLU A 157 14.89 16.94 7.42
C GLU A 157 16.32 16.46 7.20
N LYS A 158 16.60 16.00 5.97
CA LYS A 158 17.96 15.90 5.43
C LYS A 158 18.48 17.33 5.38
N THR A 159 18.75 17.85 6.56
CA THR A 159 19.38 19.13 6.81
C THR A 159 20.70 19.01 6.09
N LYS A 160 20.75 19.65 4.92
CA LYS A 160 21.96 19.71 4.12
C LYS A 160 22.91 20.62 4.89
N TYR A 161 23.69 20.02 5.77
CA TYR A 161 24.71 20.75 6.50
C TYR A 161 25.78 21.20 5.51
N ALA A 162 26.07 22.50 5.52
CA ALA A 162 27.23 23.05 4.84
C ALA A 162 28.41 23.05 5.80
N VAL A 163 29.53 22.48 5.37
CA VAL A 163 30.79 22.52 6.12
C VAL A 163 31.68 23.60 5.53
N ASP A 164 32.21 24.49 6.36
CA ASP A 164 33.20 25.46 5.92
C ASP A 164 34.55 24.75 5.73
N TYR A 165 35.09 24.81 4.51
CA TYR A 165 36.34 24.15 4.12
C TYR A 165 37.50 25.14 3.93
N ARG A 166 37.32 26.43 4.26
CA ARG A 166 38.34 27.47 4.03
C ARG A 166 39.66 27.22 4.77
N ASP A 167 39.59 26.56 5.92
CA ASP A 167 40.76 26.21 6.74
C ASP A 167 41.51 24.96 6.23
N ALA A 168 41.00 24.27 5.20
CA ALA A 168 41.59 23.04 4.67
C ALA A 168 42.73 23.26 3.65
N TYR A 169 43.00 24.51 3.25
CA TYR A 169 44.05 24.91 2.29
C TYR A 169 44.21 23.95 1.08
N PRO A 170 43.15 23.71 0.27
CA PRO A 170 43.23 22.78 -0.85
C PRO A 170 44.11 23.30 -1.99
N VAL A 171 44.71 22.37 -2.74
CA VAL A 171 45.42 22.69 -3.99
C VAL A 171 44.40 22.71 -5.13
N TYR A 172 44.18 23.89 -5.71
CA TYR A 172 43.23 24.06 -6.81
C TYR A 172 43.86 23.69 -8.15
N LEU A 173 43.17 22.83 -8.91
CA LEU A 173 43.57 22.45 -10.28
C LEU A 173 43.07 23.43 -11.36
N ASN A 174 42.01 24.18 -11.04
CA ASN A 174 41.32 25.07 -11.97
C ASN A 174 40.99 26.41 -11.32
N ASN A 175 41.14 27.51 -12.07
CA ASN A 175 40.67 28.83 -11.67
C ASN A 175 39.84 29.46 -12.80
N LEU A 176 38.51 29.44 -12.61
CA LEU A 176 37.53 29.91 -13.60
C LEU A 176 37.59 31.42 -13.86
N ASP A 177 38.13 32.22 -12.93
CA ASP A 177 38.21 33.68 -13.08
C ASP A 177 39.50 34.11 -13.82
N THR A 178 40.61 33.38 -13.69
CA THR A 178 41.93 33.81 -14.20
C THR A 178 42.48 32.99 -15.36
N ASP A 179 42.15 31.71 -15.48
CA ASP A 179 42.81 30.84 -16.45
C ASP A 179 42.44 31.22 -17.90
N LYS A 180 43.44 31.27 -18.78
CA LYS A 180 43.25 31.57 -20.21
C LYS A 180 42.22 30.67 -20.90
N ARG A 181 42.08 29.43 -20.42
CA ARG A 181 41.14 28.43 -20.93
C ARG A 181 39.68 28.86 -20.79
N TYR A 182 39.34 29.69 -19.80
CA TYR A 182 37.95 30.08 -19.51
C TYR A 182 37.64 31.53 -19.93
N GLN A 183 38.59 32.27 -20.51
CA GLN A 183 38.39 33.67 -20.91
C GLN A 183 37.28 33.89 -21.94
N HIS A 184 36.99 32.86 -22.75
CA HIS A 184 35.91 32.92 -23.73
C HIS A 184 34.52 32.75 -23.10
N TRP A 185 34.43 32.38 -21.82
CA TRP A 185 33.17 32.33 -21.07
C TRP A 185 32.81 33.71 -20.54
N ARG A 186 31.51 33.97 -20.43
CA ARG A 186 30.99 35.21 -19.85
C ARG A 186 31.13 35.14 -18.32
N ASN A 187 31.44 36.28 -17.68
CA ASN A 187 31.73 36.38 -16.24
C ASN A 187 30.59 37.05 -15.43
N SER A 188 29.35 36.97 -15.92
CA SER A 188 28.18 37.61 -15.30
C SER A 188 27.32 36.59 -14.53
N VAL A 189 26.98 36.92 -13.28
CA VAL A 189 26.09 36.09 -12.44
C VAL A 189 24.65 36.06 -12.99
N LYS A 190 24.24 37.07 -13.76
CA LYS A 190 22.90 37.13 -14.39
C LYS A 190 22.62 35.94 -15.30
N LEU A 191 23.66 35.29 -15.82
CA LEU A 191 23.55 34.10 -16.66
C LEU A 191 22.88 32.94 -15.93
N LEU A 192 22.92 32.87 -14.60
CA LEU A 192 22.22 31.86 -13.81
C LEU A 192 20.69 31.98 -13.91
N LEU A 193 20.18 33.18 -14.17
CA LEU A 193 18.75 33.47 -14.27
C LEU A 193 18.21 33.32 -15.70
N GLU A 194 19.09 33.23 -16.69
CA GLU A 194 18.69 32.97 -18.07
C GLU A 194 18.26 31.50 -18.22
N PRO A 195 17.28 31.18 -19.07
CA PRO A 195 16.93 29.79 -19.37
C PRO A 195 18.12 29.05 -20.00
N TYR A 196 18.35 27.80 -19.58
CA TYR A 196 19.33 26.87 -20.14
C TYR A 196 18.71 25.48 -20.32
N TYR A 197 19.33 24.64 -21.13
CA TYR A 197 18.88 23.27 -21.29
C TYR A 197 18.94 22.52 -19.94
N PRO A 198 17.87 21.84 -19.51
CA PRO A 198 17.83 21.13 -18.25
C PRO A 198 18.87 19.99 -18.24
N GLY A 199 19.58 19.83 -17.12
CA GLY A 199 20.63 18.82 -16.96
C GLY A 199 22.01 19.20 -17.48
N MET A 200 22.18 20.36 -18.14
CA MET A 200 23.48 20.84 -18.59
C MET A 200 24.08 21.88 -17.63
N ILE A 201 25.39 21.78 -17.37
CA ILE A 201 26.12 22.80 -16.60
C ILE A 201 26.42 23.99 -17.51
N ARG A 202 26.01 25.17 -17.07
CA ARG A 202 26.22 26.42 -17.81
C ARG A 202 27.69 26.87 -17.71
N PRO A 203 28.36 27.21 -18.83
CA PRO A 203 29.73 27.74 -18.80
C PRO A 203 29.75 29.19 -18.31
N ILE A 204 30.20 29.41 -17.07
CA ILE A 204 30.38 30.74 -16.46
C ILE A 204 31.80 30.82 -15.90
N ALA A 205 32.54 31.87 -16.28
CA ALA A 205 33.87 32.16 -15.73
C ALA A 205 33.74 32.83 -14.34
N ARG A 206 33.18 32.12 -13.36
CA ARG A 206 33.04 32.56 -11.96
C ARG A 206 33.12 31.37 -11.00
N ASN A 207 33.74 31.56 -9.84
CA ASN A 207 33.73 30.56 -8.77
C ASN A 207 32.34 30.46 -8.10
N LEU A 208 31.56 29.44 -8.47
CA LEU A 208 30.22 29.17 -7.92
C LEU A 208 30.11 27.82 -7.23
N PHE A 209 30.74 26.79 -7.82
CA PHE A 209 30.71 25.42 -7.33
C PHE A 209 32.15 24.97 -7.06
N ASN A 210 32.37 24.48 -5.84
CA ASN A 210 33.67 23.96 -5.42
C ASN A 210 33.49 22.47 -5.11
N LEU A 211 34.34 21.64 -5.71
CA LEU A 211 34.47 20.23 -5.37
C LEU A 211 35.84 20.04 -4.73
N VAL A 212 35.85 19.72 -3.44
CA VAL A 212 37.07 19.39 -2.70
C VAL A 212 37.08 17.89 -2.48
N CYS A 213 38.06 17.21 -3.05
CA CYS A 213 38.33 15.80 -2.79
C CYS A 213 39.48 15.71 -1.78
N VAL A 214 39.29 14.90 -0.73
CA VAL A 214 40.32 14.55 0.26
C VAL A 214 40.94 13.22 -0.13
#